data_AF-A0A949EF73-F1
#
_entry.id   AF-A0A949EF73-F1
#
_cell.length_a   1.000
_cell.length_b   1.000
_cell.length_c   1.000
_cell.angle_alpha   90.00
_cell.angle_beta   90.00
_cell.angle_gamma   90.00
#
_symmetry.space_group_name_H-M   'P 1'
#
loop_
_entity.id
_entity.type
_entity.pdbx_description
1 polymer ?
#
loop_
_entity_poly.entity_id
_entity_poly.type
_entity_poly.pdbx_seq_one_letter_code
_entity_poly.pdbx_strand_id
1 'polypeptide(L)' 'MEEKIKELNLLLLFLTGWEEDSRQKQGEKVFCTWNGYSFKILNQLTDEKMIVQFKDKKLVLLTESGKQLAEKLKTQYLN' A
#
# COMPACT_ATOMS: atom_id res chain seq x y z
N MET A 1 13.39 14.00 5.95
CA MET A 1 13.72 13.00 4.92
C MET A 1 12.90 11.72 5.09
N GLU A 2 12.76 11.19 6.32
CA GLU A 2 11.98 9.97 6.59
C GLU A 2 10.54 10.01 6.05
N GLU A 3 9.82 11.12 6.22
CA GLU A 3 8.45 11.26 5.71
C GLU A 3 8.37 11.10 4.19
N LYS A 4 9.30 11.72 3.47
CA LYS A 4 9.37 11.61 2.01
C LYS A 4 9.68 10.19 1.56
N ILE A 5 10.51 9.46 2.32
CA ILE A 5 10.77 8.04 2.04
C ILE A 5 9.50 7.23 2.27
N LYS A 6 8.74 7.49 3.34
CA LYS A 6 7.44 6.82 3.60
C LYS A 6 6.44 7.08 2.46
N GLU A 7 6.28 8.34 2.04
CA GLU A 7 5.44 8.72 0.90
C GLU A 7 5.85 7.97 -0.38
N LEU A 8 7.13 7.97 -0.72
CA LEU A 8 7.63 7.27 -1.91
C LEU A 8 7.44 5.75 -1.79
N ASN A 9 7.53 5.16 -0.60
CA ASN A 9 7.22 3.74 -0.39
C ASN A 9 5.73 3.47 -0.60
N LEU A 10 4.83 4.32 -0.11
CA LEU A 10 3.39 4.18 -0.39
C LEU A 10 3.11 4.30 -1.89
N LEU A 11 3.75 5.23 -2.58
CA LEU A 11 3.63 5.38 -4.02
C LEU A 11 4.17 4.14 -4.76
N LEU A 12 5.32 3.60 -4.36
CA LEU A 12 5.88 2.40 -4.97
C LEU A 12 4.98 1.17 -4.76
N LEU A 13 4.45 0.99 -3.55
CA LEU A 13 3.45 -0.04 -3.22
C LEU A 13 2.24 0.05 -4.16
N PHE A 14 1.76 1.27 -4.42
CA PHE A 14 0.66 1.53 -5.35
C PHE A 14 1.02 1.25 -6.80
N LEU A 15 2.16 1.75 -7.30
CA LEU A 15 2.56 1.59 -8.70
C LEU A 15 2.91 0.15 -9.09
N THR A 16 3.31 -0.67 -8.11
CA THR A 16 3.70 -2.08 -8.32
C THR A 16 2.61 -3.07 -7.92
N GLY A 17 1.49 -2.59 -7.39
CA GLY A 17 0.38 -3.42 -6.97
C GLY A 17 -0.58 -3.77 -8.11
N TRP A 18 -1.52 -4.67 -7.81
CA TRP A 18 -2.55 -5.14 -8.74
C TRP A 18 -3.86 -5.42 -7.99
N GLU A 19 -4.97 -5.47 -8.72
CA GLU A 19 -6.26 -5.93 -8.19
C GLU A 19 -6.39 -7.45 -8.27
N GLU A 20 -6.90 -8.07 -7.21
CA GLU A 20 -7.29 -9.48 -7.20
C GLU A 20 -8.62 -9.68 -6.47
N ASP A 21 -9.28 -10.83 -6.72
CA ASP A 21 -10.50 -11.19 -5.99
C ASP A 21 -10.18 -11.49 -4.52
N SER A 22 -10.98 -10.91 -3.62
CA SER A 22 -10.89 -11.12 -2.18
C SER A 22 -11.14 -12.59 -1.86
N ARG A 23 -10.17 -13.20 -1.20
CA ARG A 23 -10.31 -14.58 -0.69
C ARG A 23 -11.23 -14.66 0.52
N GLN A 24 -11.63 -13.52 1.10
CA GLN A 24 -12.50 -13.46 2.27
C GLN A 24 -13.96 -13.20 1.91
N LYS A 25 -14.21 -12.41 0.84
CA LYS A 25 -15.57 -12.09 0.40
C LYS A 25 -15.68 -12.26 -1.11
N GLN A 26 -16.55 -13.18 -1.52
CA GLN A 26 -16.81 -13.42 -2.93
C GLN A 26 -17.38 -12.16 -3.60
N GLY A 27 -16.78 -11.76 -4.73
CA GLY A 27 -17.18 -10.57 -5.50
C GLY A 27 -16.59 -9.24 -5.03
N GLU A 28 -15.82 -9.23 -3.93
CA GLU A 28 -15.04 -8.05 -3.51
C GLU A 28 -13.66 -8.10 -4.19
N LYS A 29 -13.20 -6.99 -4.76
CA LYS A 29 -11.83 -6.84 -5.24
C LYS A 29 -10.96 -6.16 -4.20
N VAL A 30 -9.72 -6.61 -4.06
CA VAL A 30 -8.72 -6.00 -3.18
C VAL A 30 -7.50 -5.58 -3.99
N PHE A 31 -6.90 -4.46 -3.60
CA PHE A 31 -5.65 -4.00 -4.18
C PHE A 31 -4.49 -4.52 -3.34
N CYS A 32 -3.64 -5.35 -3.92
CA CYS A 32 -2.54 -6.01 -3.22
C CYS A 32 -1.20 -5.68 -3.87
N THR A 33 -0.13 -5.81 -3.08
CA THR A 33 1.24 -5.63 -3.53
C THR A 33 2.19 -6.42 -2.63
N TRP A 34 3.40 -6.67 -3.11
CA TRP A 34 4.41 -7.42 -2.35
C TRP A 34 4.93 -6.61 -1.16
N ASN A 35 5.19 -7.27 -0.02
CA ASN A 35 5.69 -6.61 1.20
C ASN A 35 7.22 -6.37 1.19
N GLY A 36 7.79 -6.02 0.03
CA GLY A 36 9.24 -5.98 -0.22
C GLY A 36 10.00 -4.75 0.30
N TYR A 37 9.37 -3.94 1.16
CA TYR A 37 9.92 -2.67 1.63
C TYR A 37 10.28 -2.74 3.12
N SER A 38 10.91 -1.68 3.65
CA SER A 38 11.32 -1.62 5.06
C SER A 38 10.15 -1.84 6.01
N PHE A 39 10.27 -2.83 6.92
CA PHE A 39 9.25 -3.11 7.93
C PHE A 39 8.94 -1.90 8.82
N LYS A 40 9.91 -1.02 9.10
CA LYS A 40 9.66 0.23 9.84
C LYS A 40 8.59 1.07 9.14
N ILE A 41 8.73 1.24 7.83
CA ILE A 41 7.81 2.03 7.00
C ILE A 41 6.46 1.32 6.85
N LEU A 42 6.47 0.01 6.61
CA LEU A 42 5.23 -0.77 6.50
C LEU A 42 4.42 -0.71 7.81
N ASN A 43 5.09 -0.74 8.96
CA ASN A 43 4.45 -0.59 10.26
C ASN A 43 3.82 0.80 10.41
N GLN A 44 4.55 1.87 10.09
CA GLN A 44 4.01 3.24 10.10
C GLN A 44 2.78 3.39 9.19
N LEU A 45 2.84 2.86 7.96
CA LEU A 45 1.71 2.88 7.02
C LEU A 45 0.53 2.03 7.53
N THR A 46 0.78 1.01 8.33
CA THR A 46 -0.27 0.21 8.97
C THR A 46 -0.92 0.97 10.11
N ASP A 47 -0.11 1.61 10.97
CA ASP A 47 -0.58 2.44 12.08
C ASP A 47 -1.43 3.62 11.57
N GLU A 48 -1.04 4.19 10.43
CA GLU A 48 -1.78 5.24 9.71
C GLU A 48 -2.97 4.72 8.90
N LYS A 49 -3.24 3.41 8.91
CA LYS A 49 -4.33 2.75 8.15
C LYS A 49 -4.26 2.98 6.65
N MET A 50 -3.05 3.13 6.10
CA MET A 50 -2.84 3.19 4.65
C MET A 50 -2.79 1.79 4.04
N ILE A 51 -2.23 0.83 4.77
CA ILE A 51 -2.12 -0.57 4.33
C ILE A 51 -2.58 -1.55 5.41
N VAL A 52 -2.86 -2.78 4.99
CA VAL A 52 -3.09 -3.93 5.87
C VAL A 52 -1.99 -4.97 5.61
N GLN A 53 -1.22 -5.28 6.65
CA GLN A 53 -0.19 -6.32 6.62
C GLN A 53 -0.74 -7.66 7.12
N PHE A 54 -0.13 -8.76 6.66
CA PHE A 54 -0.43 -10.12 7.13
C PHE A 54 0.87 -10.76 7.61
N LYS A 55 0.87 -11.32 8.83
CA LYS A 55 2.06 -11.92 9.43
C LYS A 55 2.62 -13.09 8.62
N ASP A 56 1.74 -13.89 8.02
CA ASP A 56 2.10 -15.15 7.37
C ASP A 56 2.09 -15.06 5.83
N LYS A 57 2.00 -13.85 5.27
CA LYS A 57 1.97 -13.65 3.82
C LYS A 57 3.02 -12.64 3.38
N LYS A 58 3.53 -12.84 2.17
CA LYS A 58 4.46 -11.90 1.53
C LYS A 58 3.75 -10.76 0.80
N LEU A 59 2.55 -10.38 1.26
CA LEU A 59 1.73 -9.35 0.62
C LEU A 59 1.18 -8.36 1.63
N VAL A 60 0.85 -7.16 1.14
CA VAL A 60 0.05 -6.17 1.85
C VAL A 60 -1.13 -5.76 0.98
N LEU A 61 -2.23 -5.34 1.60
CA LEU A 61 -3.35 -4.72 0.90
C LEU A 61 -3.31 -3.21 1.08
N LEU A 62 -3.57 -2.46 0.02
CA LEU A 62 -3.83 -1.02 0.16
C LEU A 62 -5.29 -0.83 0.56
N THR A 63 -5.48 0.03 1.56
CA THR A 63 -6.80 0.54 1.90
C THR A 63 -7.26 1.58 0.87
N GLU A 64 -8.54 1.95 0.90
CA GLU A 64 -9.04 3.05 0.06
C GLU A 64 -8.33 4.38 0.36
N SER A 65 -8.08 4.67 1.63
CA SER A 65 -7.30 5.85 2.03
C SER A 65 -5.87 5.82 1.50
N GLY A 66 -5.23 4.64 1.56
CA GLY A 66 -3.88 4.43 1.01
C GLY A 66 -3.83 4.67 -0.50
N LYS A 67 -4.82 4.14 -1.25
CA LYS A 67 -4.94 4.37 -2.70
C LYS A 67 -5.14 5.84 -3.02
N GLN A 68 -6.05 6.53 -2.33
CA GLN A 68 -6.31 7.96 -2.54
C GLN A 68 -5.07 8.82 -2.27
N LEU A 69 -4.33 8.53 -1.20
CA LEU A 69 -3.09 9.23 -0.89
C LEU A 69 -2.03 8.93 -1.96
N ALA A 70 -1.87 7.67 -2.36
CA ALA A 70 -0.91 7.29 -3.39
C ALA A 70 -1.18 7.98 -4.73
N GLU A 71 -2.43 8.14 -5.15
CA GLU A 71 -2.79 8.89 -6.37
C GLU A 71 -2.42 10.38 -6.28
N LYS A 72 -2.59 11.00 -5.10
CA LYS A 72 -2.12 12.38 -4.87
C LYS A 72 -0.59 12.46 -4.97
N LEU A 73 0.12 11.52 -4.36
CA LEU A 73 1.58 11.46 -4.42
C LEU A 73 2.09 11.20 -5.83
N LYS A 74 1.41 10.35 -6.62
CA LYS A 74 1.70 10.13 -8.03
C LYS A 74 1.62 11.45 -8.81
N THR A 75 0.56 12.22 -8.60
CA THR A 75 0.39 13.54 -9.21
C THR A 75 1.48 14.52 -8.78
N GLN A 76 1.92 14.47 -7.53
CA GLN A 76 2.95 15.37 -7.00
C GLN A 76 4.37 15.02 -7.48
N TYR A 77 4.69 13.74 -7.68
CA TYR A 77 6.06 13.28 -7.96
C TYR A 77 6.33 12.94 -9.41
N LEU A 78 5.29 12.61 -10.19
CA LEU A 78 5.43 12.09 -11.55
C LEU A 78 4.74 12.96 -12.62
N ASN A 79 4.02 14.02 -12.22
CA ASN A 79 3.51 15.06 -13.12
C ASN A 79 4.18 16.41 -12.80
#